data_AF-Q10WP8-F1
#
_entry.id   AF-Q10WP8-F1
#
_cell.length_a   1.000
_cell.length_b   1.000
_cell.length_c   1.000
_cell.angle_alpha   90.00
_cell.angle_beta   90.00
_cell.angle_gamma   90.00
#
_symmetry.space_group_name_H-M   'P 1'
#
loop_
_entity.id
_entity.type
_entity.pdbx_description
1 polymer ?
#
loop_
_entity_poly.entity_id
_entity_poly.type
_entity_poly.pdbx_seq_one_letter_code
_entity_poly.pdbx_strand_id
1 'polypeptide(L)' 'MNKNLILLFFIVAIVFVSFGDSLEFIPEPIQNASFKSRKFAVGLWPDWLKPKNRNERTEEALEKLENPDQTE' A
#
# COMPACT_ATOMS: atom_id res chain seq x y z
N MET A 1 34.51 1.94 -3.27
CA MET A 1 33.30 2.27 -2.47
C MET A 1 33.75 3.01 -1.23
N ASN A 2 33.34 4.27 -1.06
CA ASN A 2 33.86 5.11 0.02
C ASN A 2 33.25 4.67 1.36
N LYS A 3 34.08 4.40 2.37
CA LYS A 3 33.63 3.94 3.71
C LYS A 3 32.61 4.88 4.34
N ASN A 4 32.75 6.19 4.13
CA ASN A 4 31.81 7.20 4.61
C ASN A 4 30.43 7.07 3.97
N LEU A 5 30.36 6.61 2.72
CA LEU A 5 29.12 6.45 1.96
C LEU A 5 28.38 5.18 2.39
N ILE A 6 29.12 4.11 2.68
CA ILE A 6 28.57 2.89 3.30
C ILE A 6 28.00 3.21 4.70
N LEU A 7 28.75 3.95 5.50
CA LEU A 7 28.33 4.32 6.86
C LEU A 7 27.10 5.23 6.83
N LEU A 8 27.05 6.20 5.91
CA LEU A 8 25.88 7.04 5.68
C LEU A 8 24.66 6.21 5.26
N PHE A 9 24.85 5.24 4.36
CA PHE A 9 23.77 4.36 3.92
C PHE A 9 23.19 3.54 5.08
N PHE A 10 24.04 3.00 5.95
CA PHE A 10 23.60 2.28 7.16
C PHE A 10 22.83 3.18 8.13
N ILE A 11 23.29 4.43 8.34
CA ILE A 11 22.57 5.39 9.19
C ILE A 11 21.19 5.69 8.61
N VAL A 12 21.10 5.96 7.31
CA VAL A 12 19.82 6.22 6.64
C VAL A 12 18.89 5.00 6.73
N ALA A 13 19.41 3.78 6.55
CA ALA A 13 18.63 2.56 6.68
C ALA A 13 18.10 2.35 8.11
N ILE A 14 18.91 2.61 9.13
CA ILE A 14 18.49 2.50 10.53
C ILE A 14 17.40 3.54 10.84
N VAL A 15 17.60 4.79 10.44
CA VAL A 15 16.58 5.84 10.60
C VAL A 15 15.29 5.47 9.86
N PHE A 16 15.39 4.95 8.64
CA PHE A 16 14.24 4.54 7.84
C PHE A 16 13.44 3.40 8.50
N VAL A 17 14.10 2.40 9.09
CA VAL A 17 13.43 1.29 9.77
C VAL A 17 12.86 1.74 11.12
N SER A 18 13.60 2.52 11.91
CA SER A 18 13.14 3.01 13.22
C SER A 18 12.01 4.04 13.12
N PHE A 19 12.04 4.92 12.12
CA PHE A 19 10.94 5.86 11.85
C PHE A 19 9.85 5.27 10.96
N GLY A 20 10.11 4.19 10.24
CA GLY A 20 9.13 3.53 9.39
C GLY A 20 7.91 3.06 10.18
N ASP A 21 8.12 2.62 11.43
CA ASP A 21 7.05 2.24 12.36
C ASP A 21 6.31 3.46 12.94
N SER A 22 7.00 4.61 13.08
CA SER A 22 6.42 5.89 13.52
C SER A 22 5.73 6.69 12.40
N LEU A 23 5.90 6.29 11.13
CA LEU A 23 5.13 6.83 9.99
C LEU A 23 3.75 6.16 9.91
N GLU A 24 3.10 6.00 11.06
CA GLU A 24 1.72 5.51 11.21
C GLU A 24 0.70 6.42 10.51
N PHE A 25 1.13 7.61 10.10
CA PHE A 25 0.43 8.53 9.20
C PHE A 25 1.13 8.61 7.84
N ILE A 26 1.05 7.55 7.03
CA ILE A 26 1.22 7.73 5.58
C ILE A 26 -0.02 8.49 5.09
N PRO A 27 0.11 9.76 4.66
CA PRO A 27 -1.05 10.54 4.27
C PRO A 27 -1.79 9.85 3.11
N GLU A 28 -3.12 9.88 3.15
CA GLU A 28 -4.03 9.30 2.14
C GLU A 28 -3.55 9.40 0.68
N PRO A 29 -2.96 10.51 0.18
CA PRO A 29 -2.44 10.56 -1.19
C PRO A 29 -1.43 9.45 -1.52
N ILE A 30 -0.58 9.06 -0.59
CA ILE A 30 0.41 7.99 -0.80
C ILE A 30 -0.26 6.61 -0.74
N GLN A 31 -1.22 6.43 0.17
CA GLN A 31 -2.03 5.21 0.22
C GLN A 31 -2.82 5.02 -1.09
N ASN A 32 -3.43 6.08 -1.59
CA ASN A 32 -4.14 6.09 -2.87
C ASN A 32 -3.23 5.85 -4.08
N ALA A 33 -1.99 6.33 -4.06
CA ALA A 33 -1.02 6.05 -5.12
C ALA A 33 -0.63 4.55 -5.16
N SER A 34 -0.41 3.95 -3.99
CA SER A 34 -0.15 2.51 -3.86
C SER A 34 -1.36 1.69 -4.36
N PHE A 35 -2.58 2.08 -3.99
CA PHE A 35 -3.79 1.42 -4.45
C PHE A 35 -4.00 1.55 -5.97
N LYS A 36 -3.85 2.76 -6.53
CA LYS A 36 -3.99 3.01 -7.97
C LYS A 36 -2.95 2.25 -8.80
N SER A 37 -1.70 2.21 -8.35
CA SER A 37 -0.64 1.48 -9.08
C SER A 37 -0.88 -0.03 -9.09
N ARG A 38 -1.35 -0.61 -7.98
CA ARG A 38 -1.76 -2.03 -7.93
C ARG A 38 -2.94 -2.31 -8.86
N LYS A 39 -3.99 -1.47 -8.81
CA LYS A 39 -5.18 -1.65 -9.66
C LYS A 39 -4.83 -1.53 -11.15
N PHE A 40 -3.95 -0.61 -11.51
CA PHE A 40 -3.41 -0.49 -12.86
C PHE A 40 -2.61 -1.75 -13.26
N ALA A 41 -1.66 -2.19 -12.44
CA ALA A 41 -0.84 -3.37 -12.73
C ALA A 41 -1.69 -4.65 -12.85
N VAL A 42 -2.67 -4.83 -11.97
CA VAL A 42 -3.63 -5.95 -12.02
C VAL A 42 -4.54 -5.87 -13.24
N GLY A 43 -4.90 -4.66 -13.70
CA GLY A 43 -5.68 -4.43 -14.92
C GLY A 43 -4.93 -4.75 -16.21
N LEU A 44 -3.59 -4.83 -16.17
CA LEU A 44 -2.78 -5.23 -17.33
C LEU A 44 -2.60 -6.74 -17.44
N TRP A 45 -2.99 -7.52 -16.41
CA TRP A 45 -2.94 -8.97 -16.50
C TRP A 45 -4.10 -9.51 -17.36
N PRO A 46 -3.83 -10.48 -18.25
CA PRO A 46 -4.90 -11.15 -18.96
C PRO A 46 -5.73 -12.01 -17.99
N ASP A 47 -7.02 -12.19 -18.30
CA ASP A 47 -8.01 -12.76 -17.36
C ASP A 47 -7.63 -14.13 -16.79
N TRP A 48 -6.87 -14.92 -17.54
CA TRP A 48 -6.40 -16.26 -17.14
C TRP A 48 -5.23 -16.27 -16.15
N LEU A 49 -4.58 -15.11 -15.91
CA LEU A 49 -3.44 -14.96 -14.99
C LEU A 49 -3.72 -13.92 -13.89
N LYS A 50 -4.88 -13.28 -13.92
CA LYS A 50 -5.26 -12.26 -12.94
C LYS A 50 -5.32 -12.89 -11.54
N PRO A 51 -4.56 -12.38 -10.54
CA PRO A 51 -4.59 -12.92 -9.20
C PRO A 51 -5.93 -12.66 -8.54
N LYS A 52 -6.33 -13.62 -7.71
CA LYS A 52 -7.55 -13.52 -6.90
C LYS A 52 -7.43 -12.38 -5.88
N ASN A 53 -8.45 -11.51 -5.82
CA ASN A 53 -8.52 -10.49 -4.77
C ASN A 53 -8.72 -11.17 -3.41
N ARG A 54 -7.77 -10.97 -2.50
CA ARG A 54 -7.80 -11.55 -1.14
C ARG A 54 -8.54 -10.64 -0.15
N ASN A 55 -8.71 -9.37 -0.51
CA ASN A 55 -9.29 -8.33 0.34
C ASN A 55 -10.76 -8.06 0.01
N GLU A 56 -11.34 -8.80 -0.93
CA GLU A 56 -12.72 -8.65 -1.39
C GLU A 56 -13.72 -8.60 -0.22
N ARG A 57 -13.56 -9.48 0.78
CA ARG A 57 -14.38 -9.49 2.01
C ARG A 57 -14.29 -8.19 2.83
N THR A 58 -13.12 -7.56 2.83
CA THR A 58 -12.89 -6.31 3.57
C THR A 58 -13.41 -5.13 2.77
N GLU A 59 -13.24 -5.13 1.46
CA GLU A 59 -13.80 -4.12 0.55
C GLU A 59 -15.34 -4.11 0.61
N GLU A 60 -15.99 -5.26 0.57
CA GLU A 60 -17.44 -5.39 0.74
C GLU A 60 -17.92 -4.92 2.12
N ALA A 61 -17.14 -5.18 3.18
CA ALA A 61 -17.48 -4.73 4.53
C ALA A 61 -17.35 -3.21 4.66
N LEU A 62 -16.33 -2.62 4.03
CA LEU A 62 -16.15 -1.17 3.98
C LEU A 62 -17.25 -0.49 3.17
N GLU A 63 -17.62 -1.04 2.01
CA GLU A 63 -18.68 -0.50 1.16
C GLU A 63 -20.04 -0.49 1.87
N LYS A 64 -20.35 -1.52 2.67
CA LYS A 64 -21.54 -1.58 3.54
C LYS A 64 -21.52 -0.56 4.69
N LEU A 65 -20.33 -0.22 5.19
CA LEU A 65 -20.16 0.81 6.23
C LEU A 65 -20.24 2.22 5.65
N GLU A 66 -19.82 2.40 4.39
CA GLU A 66 -19.83 3.69 3.68
C GLU A 66 -21.20 4.02 3.07
N ASN A 67 -21.99 3.01 2.68
CA ASN A 67 -23.35 3.17 2.13
C ASN A 67 -24.43 2.43 2.94
N PRO A 68 -24.78 2.89 4.16
CA PRO A 68 -25.78 2.23 5.00
C PRO A 68 -27.21 2.26 4.42
N ASP A 69 -27.53 3.23 3.55
CA ASP A 69 -28.88 3.48 3.02
C ASP A 69 -29.29 2.60 1.81
N GLN A 70 -28.43 1.71 1.30
CA GLN A 70 -28.78 0.81 0.18
C GLN A 70 -29.26 -0.58 0.65
N THR A 71 -29.64 -0.68 1.92
CA THR A 71 -30.16 -1.91 2.54
C THR A 71 -31.65 -1.77 2.88
N GLU A 72 -32.46 -1.38 1.90
CA GLU A 72 -33.93 -1.54 1.93
C GLU A 72 -34.42 -2.28 0.68
#